data_AF-W1XWY9-F1
#
_entry.id   AF-W1XWY9-F1
#
_cell.length_a   1.000
_cell.length_b   1.000
_cell.length_c   1.000
_cell.angle_alpha   90.00
_cell.angle_beta   90.00
_cell.angle_gamma   90.00
#
_symmetry.space_group_name_H-M   'P 1'
#
loop_
_entity.id
_entity.type
_entity.pdbx_description
1 polymer ?
#
loop_
_entity_poly.entity_id
_entity_poly.type
_entity_poly.pdbx_seq_one_letter_code
_entity_poly.pdbx_strand_id
1 'polypeptide(L)'
;YEEKSQTITKAEITRIAKGCTGIKRTTGQHPGGIIVVPKGREIFEFCPVQHPADDPDSDIITTHFDYHSISGRLLKLDILGHDDPTVLRMLQDITGLDPKTIPLNDKKVLSLFT
;
A
#
# COMPACT_ATOMS: atom_id res chain seq x y z
N TYR A 1 -0.18 -34.90 4.17
CA TYR A 1 -1.29 -35.80 3.78
C TYR A 1 -1.04 -36.39 2.41
N GLU A 2 -0.71 -35.58 1.40
CA GLU A 2 -0.37 -36.05 0.05
C GLU A 2 0.86 -36.96 0.01
N GLU A 3 1.97 -36.59 0.66
CA GLU A 3 3.19 -37.42 0.75
C GLU A 3 2.98 -38.77 1.47
N LYS A 4 1.87 -38.92 2.21
CA LYS A 4 1.50 -40.15 2.92
C LYS A 4 0.33 -40.89 2.24
N SER A 5 -0.08 -40.47 1.04
CA SER A 5 -1.24 -41.01 0.31
C SER A 5 -2.53 -41.09 1.13
N GLN A 6 -2.75 -40.13 2.04
CA GLN A 6 -3.95 -40.08 2.88
C GLN A 6 -5.01 -39.16 2.27
N THR A 7 -6.19 -39.70 1.98
CA THR A 7 -7.36 -38.92 1.56
C THR A 7 -7.96 -38.18 2.75
N ILE A 8 -8.09 -36.86 2.66
CA ILE A 8 -8.69 -36.01 3.70
C ILE A 8 -9.97 -35.34 3.23
N THR A 9 -10.87 -35.06 4.16
CA THR A 9 -12.13 -34.39 3.86
C THR A 9 -11.91 -32.90 3.62
N LYS A 10 -12.81 -32.26 2.84
CA LYS A 10 -12.79 -30.81 2.64
C LYS A 10 -12.86 -30.02 3.97
N ALA A 11 -13.58 -30.54 4.95
CA ALA A 11 -13.66 -29.93 6.28
C ALA A 11 -12.30 -29.87 6.98
N GLU A 12 -11.49 -30.93 6.87
CA GLU A 12 -10.15 -30.99 7.45
C GLU A 12 -9.18 -30.04 6.73
N ILE A 13 -9.27 -29.95 5.41
CA ILE A 13 -8.49 -28.99 4.61
C ILE A 13 -8.78 -27.56 5.10
N THR A 14 -10.05 -27.19 5.25
CA THR A 14 -10.45 -25.86 5.71
C THR A 14 -9.99 -25.59 7.15
N ARG A 15 -10.07 -26.59 8.04
CA ARG A 15 -9.60 -26.47 9.43
C ARG A 15 -8.10 -26.14 9.49
N ILE A 16 -7.29 -26.89 8.73
CA ILE A 16 -5.84 -26.68 8.66
C ILE A 16 -5.52 -25.35 8.02
N ALA A 17 -6.13 -25.03 6.87
CA ALA A 17 -5.92 -23.77 6.17
C ALA A 17 -6.19 -22.57 7.08
N LYS A 18 -7.29 -22.59 7.84
CA LYS A 18 -7.63 -21.55 8.82
C LYS A 18 -6.60 -21.42 9.94
N GLY A 19 -5.97 -22.52 10.36
CA GLY A 19 -4.87 -22.49 11.33
C GLY A 19 -3.56 -21.89 10.79
N CYS A 20 -3.39 -21.85 9.47
CA CYS A 20 -2.19 -21.32 8.81
C CYS A 20 -2.33 -19.86 8.35
N THR A 21 -3.52 -19.27 8.40
CA THR A 21 -3.74 -17.87 7.97
C THR A 21 -3.16 -16.87 8.97
N GLY A 22 -2.60 -15.77 8.46
CA GLY A 22 -2.09 -14.67 9.29
C GLY A 22 -0.67 -14.88 9.84
N ILE A 23 -0.05 -16.04 9.54
CA ILE A 23 1.36 -16.26 9.86
C ILE A 23 2.23 -15.42 8.92
N LYS A 24 3.14 -14.64 9.50
CA LYS A 24 4.12 -13.85 8.74
C LYS A 24 4.95 -14.77 7.85
N ARG A 25 4.96 -14.49 6.54
CA ARG A 25 5.73 -15.24 5.54
C ARG A 25 6.89 -14.43 4.95
N THR A 26 6.69 -13.14 4.72
CA THR A 26 7.67 -12.23 4.11
C THR A 26 7.53 -10.83 4.72
N THR A 27 8.47 -9.94 4.38
CA THR A 27 8.38 -8.49 4.59
C THR A 27 8.20 -7.79 3.24
N GLY A 28 7.89 -6.51 3.25
CA GLY A 28 7.64 -5.75 2.02
C GLY A 28 7.56 -4.26 2.28
N GLN A 29 7.18 -3.53 1.24
CA GLN A 29 7.12 -2.07 1.26
C GLN A 29 5.67 -1.58 1.26
N HIS A 30 5.38 -0.51 2.01
CA HIS A 30 4.12 0.22 1.86
C HIS A 30 4.11 0.95 0.50
N PRO A 31 3.02 0.93 -0.27
CA PRO A 31 2.96 1.45 -1.65
C PRO A 31 3.12 2.98 -1.81
N GLY A 32 3.57 3.70 -0.77
CA GLY A 32 3.73 5.16 -0.83
C GLY A 32 3.86 5.84 0.53
N GLY A 33 3.96 5.07 1.62
CA GLY A 33 3.98 5.62 2.98
C GLY A 33 5.41 5.98 3.37
N ILE A 34 5.68 7.25 3.64
CA ILE A 34 6.97 7.75 4.11
C ILE A 34 6.85 8.14 5.57
N ILE A 35 7.74 7.61 6.40
CA ILE A 35 7.80 7.92 7.83
C ILE A 35 8.73 9.11 8.05
N VAL A 36 8.24 10.15 8.71
CA VAL A 36 8.99 11.38 8.98
C VAL A 36 9.44 11.39 10.43
N VAL A 37 10.75 11.35 10.65
CA VAL A 37 11.37 11.43 11.98
C VAL A 37 11.67 12.91 12.32
N PRO A 38 11.26 13.40 13.50
CA PRO A 38 11.57 14.76 13.92
C PRO A 38 13.07 15.04 14.01
N LYS A 39 13.48 16.26 13.68
CA LYS A 39 14.87 16.69 13.81
C LYS A 39 15.36 16.55 15.27
N GLY A 40 16.54 15.99 15.46
CA GLY A 40 17.13 15.76 16.77
C GLY A 40 16.67 14.46 17.45
N ARG A 41 15.93 13.62 16.73
CA ARG A 41 15.62 12.24 17.12
C ARG A 41 16.08 11.26 16.05
N GLU A 42 16.29 10.02 16.45
CA GLU A 42 16.67 8.92 15.57
C GLU A 42 15.51 7.92 15.41
N ILE A 43 15.45 7.26 14.24
CA ILE A 43 14.41 6.26 13.96
C ILE A 43 14.43 5.10 14.97
N PHE A 44 15.62 4.76 15.47
CA PHE A 44 15.85 3.66 16.40
C PHE A 44 15.20 3.88 17.78
N GLU A 45 14.84 5.11 18.14
CA GLU A 45 14.05 5.41 19.33
C GLU A 45 12.60 4.89 19.23
N PHE A 46 12.13 4.63 18.01
CA PHE A 46 10.74 4.26 17.73
C PHE A 46 10.61 2.85 17.16
N CYS A 47 11.53 2.46 16.27
CA CYS A 47 11.41 1.24 15.49
C CYS A 47 12.77 0.81 14.92
N PRO A 48 13.12 -0.49 14.95
CA PRO A 48 14.21 -1.01 14.13
C PRO A 48 13.92 -0.78 12.64
N VAL A 49 14.97 -0.80 11.83
CA VAL A 49 14.86 -0.67 10.37
C VAL A 49 15.45 -1.89 9.67
N GLN A 50 15.02 -2.13 8.45
CA GLN A 50 15.46 -3.24 7.61
C GLN A 50 15.28 -2.91 6.12
N HIS A 51 15.77 -3.77 5.24
CA HIS A 51 15.40 -3.74 3.83
C HIS A 51 14.12 -4.54 3.56
N PRO A 52 13.31 -4.13 2.56
CA PRO A 52 12.14 -4.89 2.16
C PRO A 52 12.59 -6.24 1.59
N ALA A 53 11.89 -7.32 1.97
CA ALA A 53 12.22 -8.69 1.55
C ALA A 53 13.68 -9.12 1.80
N ASP A 54 14.37 -8.44 2.74
CA ASP A 54 15.79 -8.64 3.08
C ASP A 54 16.74 -8.47 1.88
N ASP A 55 16.36 -7.66 0.89
CA ASP A 55 17.19 -7.31 -0.27
C ASP A 55 18.25 -6.25 0.10
N PRO A 56 19.55 -6.60 0.23
CA PRO A 56 20.59 -5.66 0.65
C PRO A 56 20.93 -4.60 -0.40
N ASP A 57 20.55 -4.83 -1.67
CA ASP A 57 20.81 -3.92 -2.78
C ASP A 57 19.67 -2.89 -2.94
N SER A 58 18.63 -2.97 -2.12
CA SER A 58 17.52 -2.03 -2.15
C SER A 58 17.90 -0.67 -1.58
N ASP A 59 17.75 0.39 -2.38
CA ASP A 59 17.91 1.79 -1.94
C ASP A 59 16.91 2.20 -0.85
N ILE A 60 15.88 1.40 -0.61
CA ILE A 60 14.79 1.71 0.32
C ILE A 60 15.02 1.00 1.65
N ILE A 61 14.99 1.80 2.71
CA ILE A 61 14.96 1.33 4.09
C ILE A 61 13.50 1.37 4.58
N THR A 62 13.06 0.26 5.18
CA THR A 62 11.71 0.08 5.74
C THR A 62 11.75 -0.01 7.27
N THR A 63 10.67 0.42 7.93
CA THR A 63 10.48 0.18 9.36
C THR A 63 10.17 -1.29 9.61
N HIS A 64 10.74 -1.88 10.66
CA HIS A 64 10.47 -3.27 11.01
C HIS A 64 9.03 -3.48 11.49
N PHE A 65 8.52 -2.52 12.26
CA PHE A 65 7.11 -2.44 12.62
C PHE A 65 6.29 -1.85 11.48
N ASP A 66 5.09 -2.38 11.30
CA ASP A 66 4.09 -1.77 10.44
C ASP A 66 3.63 -0.41 10.99
N TYR A 67 2.99 0.38 10.14
CA TYR A 67 2.50 1.69 10.53
C TYR A 67 1.48 1.63 11.68
N HIS A 68 0.64 0.60 11.75
CA HIS A 68 -0.36 0.48 12.81
C HIS A 68 0.30 0.49 14.19
N SER A 69 1.44 -0.19 14.31
CA SER A 69 2.22 -0.31 15.54
C SER A 69 2.89 0.99 15.98
N ILE A 70 3.25 1.87 15.03
CA ILE A 70 3.93 3.16 15.30
C ILE A 70 3.02 4.38 15.10
N SER A 71 1.75 4.16 14.77
CA SER A 71 0.77 5.22 14.57
C SER A 71 0.62 6.10 15.83
N GLY A 72 0.48 7.41 15.61
CA GLY A 72 0.41 8.41 16.69
C GLY A 72 1.76 8.83 17.30
N ARG A 73 2.88 8.21 16.92
CA ARG A 73 4.24 8.60 17.38
C ARG A 73 5.06 9.29 16.31
N LEU A 74 4.89 8.87 15.07
CA LEU A 74 5.56 9.42 13.90
C LEU A 74 4.54 9.88 12.87
N LEU A 75 4.85 10.95 12.16
CA LEU A 75 4.06 11.44 11.03
C LEU A 75 4.29 10.53 9.82
N LYS A 76 3.21 10.21 9.11
CA LYS A 76 3.27 9.51 7.82
C LYS A 76 2.80 10.44 6.71
N LEU A 77 3.57 10.50 5.63
CA LEU A 77 3.14 11.09 4.35
C LEU A 77 2.77 9.95 3.40
N ASP A 78 1.53 9.92 2.92
CA ASP A 78 1.08 8.96 1.91
C ASP A 78 1.21 9.59 0.53
N ILE A 79 2.29 9.23 -0.17
CA ILE A 79 2.60 9.61 -1.55
C ILE A 79 2.20 8.44 -2.45
N LEU A 80 0.90 8.32 -2.71
CA LEU A 80 0.33 7.19 -3.43
C LEU A 80 0.37 7.41 -4.95
N GLY A 81 0.59 6.33 -5.69
CA GLY A 81 0.37 6.31 -7.15
C GLY A 81 -1.13 6.25 -7.48
N HIS A 82 -1.56 7.03 -8.47
CA HIS A 82 -2.92 7.01 -9.00
C HIS A 82 -2.91 7.36 -10.50
N ASP A 83 -3.84 6.80 -11.26
CA ASP A 83 -3.92 7.03 -12.70
C ASP A 83 -4.66 8.33 -13.06
N ASP A 84 -5.68 8.75 -12.30
CA ASP A 84 -6.44 9.99 -12.54
C ASP A 84 -5.56 11.23 -12.81
N PRO A 85 -4.50 11.54 -12.05
CA PRO A 85 -3.62 12.67 -12.37
C PRO A 85 -2.97 12.53 -13.76
N THR A 86 -2.58 11.31 -14.14
CA THR A 86 -1.98 11.00 -15.45
C THR A 86 -3.00 11.17 -16.57
N VAL A 87 -4.21 10.66 -16.39
CA VAL A 87 -5.30 10.78 -17.38
C VAL A 87 -5.72 12.24 -17.56
N LEU A 88 -5.91 12.97 -16.47
CA LEU A 88 -6.25 14.40 -16.51
C LEU A 88 -5.14 15.22 -17.18
N ARG A 89 -3.88 14.90 -16.89
CA ARG A 89 -2.74 15.56 -17.55
C ARG A 89 -2.74 15.30 -19.05
N MET A 90 -2.92 14.06 -19.47
CA MET A 90 -3.02 13.69 -20.88
C MET A 90 -4.17 14.42 -21.59
N LEU A 91 -5.36 14.47 -20.97
CA LEU A 91 -6.51 15.19 -21.51
C LEU A 91 -6.24 16.70 -21.65
N GLN A 92 -5.61 17.31 -20.65
CA GLN A 92 -5.18 18.71 -20.72
C GLN A 92 -4.19 18.93 -21.87
N ASP A 93 -3.17 18.07 -22.02
CA ASP A 93 -2.15 18.21 -23.06
C ASP A 93 -2.75 18.04 -24.48
N ILE A 94 -3.78 17.20 -24.64
CA ILE A 94 -4.47 16.99 -25.93
C ILE A 94 -5.46 18.11 -26.25
N THR A 95 -6.23 18.57 -25.27
CA THR A 95 -7.35 19.51 -25.49
C THR A 95 -6.94 20.98 -25.30
N GLY A 96 -5.82 21.24 -24.63
CA GLY A 96 -5.38 22.58 -24.23
C GLY A 96 -6.23 23.22 -23.13
N LEU A 97 -7.21 22.49 -22.57
CA LEU A 97 -8.10 22.99 -21.53
C LEU A 97 -7.51 22.74 -20.15
N ASP A 98 -7.51 23.75 -19.28
CA ASP A 98 -7.15 23.58 -17.87
C ASP A 98 -8.27 22.81 -17.13
N PRO A 99 -8.00 21.60 -16.58
CA PRO A 99 -8.99 20.81 -15.84
C PRO A 99 -9.67 21.59 -14.71
N LYS A 100 -9.01 22.58 -14.11
CA LYS A 100 -9.57 23.39 -13.01
C LYS A 100 -10.66 24.36 -13.46
N THR A 101 -10.76 24.62 -14.77
CA THR A 101 -11.78 25.51 -15.34
C THR A 101 -13.06 24.78 -15.74
N ILE A 102 -13.08 23.45 -15.65
CA ILE A 102 -14.24 22.63 -16.05
C ILE A 102 -15.38 22.83 -15.03
N PRO A 103 -16.61 23.15 -15.49
CA PRO A 103 -17.76 23.32 -14.59
C PRO A 103 -18.20 21.99 -13.99
N LEU A 104 -18.38 21.96 -12.66
CA LEU A 104 -18.82 20.77 -11.92
C LEU A 104 -20.33 20.47 -12.07
N ASN A 105 -21.08 21.34 -12.75
CA ASN A 105 -22.53 21.28 -12.88
C ASN A 105 -23.04 21.26 -14.33
N ASP A 106 -22.20 20.90 -15.31
CA ASP A 106 -22.64 20.75 -16.70
C ASP A 106 -23.68 19.64 -16.81
N LYS A 107 -24.90 20.00 -17.25
CA LYS A 107 -26.03 19.07 -17.38
C LYS A 107 -25.74 17.91 -18.33
N LYS A 108 -24.95 18.12 -19.40
CA LYS A 108 -24.59 17.07 -20.35
C LYS A 108 -23.64 16.07 -19.69
N VAL A 109 -22.64 16.55 -18.94
CA VAL A 109 -21.72 15.67 -18.19
C VAL A 109 -22.48 14.90 -17.13
N LEU A 110 -23.35 15.57 -16.36
CA LEU A 110 -24.15 14.91 -15.33
C LEU A 110 -25.12 13.88 -15.90
N SER A 111 -25.66 14.07 -17.11
CA SER A 111 -26.52 13.08 -17.76
C SER A 111 -25.83 11.76 -18.12
N LEU A 112 -24.49 11.69 -18.03
CA LEU A 112 -23.75 10.42 -18.22
C LEU A 112 -23.89 9.47 -17.01
N PHE A 113 -24.34 9.98 -15.85
CA PHE A 113 -24.47 9.21 -14.60
C PHE A 113 -25.92 8.78 -14.29
N THR A 114 -26.85 8.96 -15.23
CA THR A 114 -28.28 8.61 -15.13
C THR A 114 -28.73 7.86 -16.37
#